data_AF-A0A922EUG5-F1
#
_entry.id   AF-A0A922EUG5-F1
#
_cell.length_a   1.000
_cell.length_b   1.000
_cell.length_c   1.000
_cell.angle_alpha   90.00
_cell.angle_beta   90.00
_cell.angle_gamma   90.00
#
_symmetry.space_group_name_H-M   'P 1'
#
loop_
_entity.id
_entity.type
_entity.pdbx_description
1 polymer ?
#
loop_
_entity_poly.entity_id
_entity_poly.type
_entity_poly.pdbx_seq_one_letter_code
_entity_poly.pdbx_strand_id
1 'polypeptide(L)'
;MTALHHGNMNCSILCKRGAVSFVGFAALPFSQPRASAFEGLVRGPKFEFREKGRSGRSRMTPYCAENSGKEASMPKQYLPLLGQPIALYSLYTFSQLIQVKEIIVVCDPSYKDIFEGTKGKLCVEVKFALPGKERQDSVYSGLQAVDSSSELVCIHDSARPLVSTGDIEKVLKDGWLNGAAVLGVPVKATIKEANSQSFVVRTLDRKTLWEMQTPQVIKPDLLKKGFELVNRGGLEVTDDVSIVEHLKHPVYITEGSYTNIKVTTPDDLLLAERIMSLSTGVSS
;
A
#
# COMPACT_ATOMS: atom_id res chain seq x y z
N MET A 1 29.44 -52.52 -4.75
CA MET A 1 28.16 -52.12 -5.38
C MET A 1 27.47 -51.19 -4.39
N THR A 2 27.61 -49.86 -4.50
CA THR A 2 26.61 -48.92 -5.07
C THR A 2 25.20 -49.14 -4.50
N ALA A 3 24.47 -48.16 -3.94
CA ALA A 3 24.47 -46.72 -4.16
C ALA A 3 23.87 -45.93 -2.97
N LEU A 4 24.30 -44.67 -2.85
CA LEU A 4 23.60 -43.56 -2.20
C LEU A 4 22.19 -43.38 -2.77
N HIS A 5 21.19 -42.99 -1.97
CA HIS A 5 20.18 -42.02 -2.38
C HIS A 5 19.58 -41.28 -1.17
N HIS A 6 19.70 -39.95 -1.21
CA HIS A 6 18.96 -38.98 -0.42
C HIS A 6 17.47 -39.00 -0.80
N GLY A 7 16.58 -38.63 0.13
CA GLY A 7 15.14 -38.61 -0.11
C GLY A 7 14.39 -37.60 0.76
N ASN A 8 14.66 -36.32 0.49
CA ASN A 8 13.83 -35.12 0.65
C ASN A 8 12.83 -34.97 1.81
N MET A 9 13.12 -33.94 2.61
CA MET A 9 12.17 -33.14 3.38
C MET A 9 10.95 -32.74 2.53
N ASN A 10 9.76 -33.01 3.05
CA ASN A 10 8.51 -32.47 2.55
C ASN A 10 8.52 -30.95 2.72
N CYS A 11 8.70 -30.23 1.62
CA CYS A 11 8.65 -28.77 1.57
C CYS A 11 7.21 -28.34 1.25
N SER A 12 6.54 -27.82 2.26
CA SER A 12 5.21 -27.22 2.19
C SER A 12 5.24 -25.96 1.33
N ILE A 13 4.36 -25.88 0.34
CA ILE A 13 4.10 -24.67 -0.44
C ILE A 13 3.32 -23.70 0.46
N LEU A 14 4.03 -22.78 1.13
CA LEU A 14 3.43 -21.60 1.75
C LEU A 14 3.78 -20.39 0.87
N CYS A 15 2.81 -19.92 0.10
CA CYS A 15 2.92 -18.68 -0.66
C CYS A 15 2.88 -17.50 0.32
N LYS A 16 4.04 -17.08 0.82
CA LYS A 16 4.25 -15.78 1.47
C LYS A 16 5.10 -14.92 0.54
N ARG A 17 4.45 -14.06 -0.24
CA ARG A 17 5.11 -13.02 -1.03
C ARG A 17 4.84 -11.67 -0.36
N GLY A 18 5.94 -11.00 -0.02
CA GLY A 18 6.00 -9.78 0.75
C GLY A 18 5.11 -8.67 0.18
N ALA A 19 4.25 -8.16 1.07
CA ALA A 19 3.66 -6.85 0.90
C ALA A 19 4.68 -5.81 1.39
N VAL A 20 5.22 -5.02 0.45
CA VAL A 20 5.93 -3.79 0.79
C VAL A 20 4.90 -2.88 1.43
N SER A 21 5.02 -2.71 2.74
CA SER A 21 4.26 -1.73 3.51
C SER A 21 5.02 -0.43 3.37
N PHE A 22 4.41 0.51 2.66
CA PHE A 22 4.86 1.88 2.70
C PHE A 22 4.32 2.46 4.00
N VAL A 23 5.18 2.96 4.87
CA VAL A 23 4.75 3.66 6.07
C VAL A 23 5.11 5.13 5.88
N GLY A 24 4.13 5.96 5.50
CA GLY A 24 4.29 7.42 5.45
C GLY A 24 3.82 8.03 6.77
N PHE A 25 4.45 9.11 7.24
CA PHE A 25 4.16 9.69 8.57
C PHE A 25 3.71 11.12 8.47
N ALA A 26 2.65 11.49 9.19
CA ALA A 26 2.19 12.87 9.27
C ALA A 26 1.99 13.38 10.70
N ALA A 27 2.51 14.59 10.96
CA ALA A 27 2.35 15.39 12.17
C ALA A 27 2.01 16.84 11.78
N LEU A 28 1.03 17.45 12.44
CA LEU A 28 0.66 18.87 12.32
C LEU A 28 0.26 19.42 13.69
N PRO A 29 0.88 20.51 14.19
CA PRO A 29 0.18 21.39 15.12
C PRO A 29 -0.83 22.23 14.32
N PHE A 30 -2.12 22.11 14.67
CA PHE A 30 -3.17 22.93 14.09
C PHE A 30 -3.08 24.35 14.68
N SER A 31 -2.32 25.24 14.06
CA SER A 31 -2.54 26.68 14.18
C SER A 31 -3.09 27.20 12.86
N GLN A 32 -4.33 27.68 12.87
CA GLN A 32 -4.92 28.36 11.70
C GLN A 32 -4.01 29.50 11.23
N PRO A 33 -3.88 29.72 9.92
CA PRO A 33 -3.79 31.09 9.45
C PRO A 33 -4.75 31.41 8.30
N ARG A 34 -5.03 32.70 8.25
CA ARG A 34 -5.98 33.43 7.42
C ARG A 34 -5.69 33.33 5.92
N ALA A 35 -6.74 33.56 5.15
CA ALA A 35 -6.74 33.83 3.73
C ALA A 35 -5.78 34.97 3.32
N SER A 36 -5.03 34.77 2.23
CA SER A 36 -4.89 35.72 1.11
C SER A 36 -3.95 35.18 0.02
N ALA A 37 -4.49 35.15 -1.21
CA ALA A 37 -3.89 35.38 -2.53
C ALA A 37 -2.41 35.02 -2.83
N PHE A 38 -2.16 34.39 -3.99
CA PHE A 38 -1.33 35.01 -5.04
C PHE A 38 -1.53 34.32 -6.41
N GLU A 39 -1.68 35.16 -7.44
CA GLU A 39 -1.74 34.84 -8.86
C GLU A 39 -0.36 34.54 -9.46
N GLY A 40 -0.35 33.72 -10.53
CA GLY A 40 0.47 33.91 -11.73
C GLY A 40 1.98 33.57 -11.68
N LEU A 41 2.41 32.61 -12.50
CA LEU A 41 3.02 32.87 -13.82
C LEU A 41 3.72 31.62 -14.35
N VAL A 42 3.29 31.21 -15.55
CA VAL A 42 3.90 30.20 -16.41
C VAL A 42 5.26 30.69 -16.94
N ARG A 43 6.28 29.83 -16.93
CA ARG A 43 7.38 29.75 -17.93
C ARG A 43 8.25 28.52 -17.66
N GLY A 44 8.15 27.50 -18.51
CA GLY A 44 9.06 26.35 -18.50
C GLY A 44 10.27 26.55 -19.43
N PRO A 45 11.32 25.71 -19.30
CA PRO A 45 12.20 25.39 -20.40
C PRO A 45 11.93 23.99 -20.96
N LYS A 46 12.01 23.91 -22.29
CA LYS A 46 11.91 22.72 -23.14
C LYS A 46 13.09 21.76 -22.89
N PHE A 47 12.84 20.46 -22.99
CA PHE A 47 13.88 19.50 -23.37
C PHE A 47 13.38 18.63 -24.52
N GLU A 48 14.03 18.80 -25.67
CA GLU A 48 13.89 17.98 -26.88
C GLU A 48 14.48 16.59 -26.65
N PHE A 49 13.69 15.55 -26.89
CA PHE A 49 14.21 14.21 -27.13
C PHE A 49 14.39 14.02 -28.63
N ARG A 50 15.64 13.85 -29.03
CA ARG A 50 16.08 13.57 -30.40
C ARG A 50 15.69 12.15 -30.79
N GLU A 51 14.74 12.01 -31.71
CA GLU A 51 14.44 10.73 -32.37
C GLU A 51 15.62 10.25 -33.20
N LYS A 52 15.96 8.97 -33.06
CA LYS A 52 16.50 8.16 -34.16
C LYS A 52 15.48 7.06 -34.43
N GLY A 53 14.78 7.20 -35.55
CA GLY A 53 13.74 6.27 -35.95
C GLY A 53 14.25 4.88 -36.30
N ARG A 54 13.35 3.91 -36.17
CA ARG A 54 12.95 3.04 -37.29
C ARG A 54 11.62 2.37 -36.96
N SER A 55 10.81 2.29 -38.01
CA SER A 55 9.46 1.75 -38.05
C SER A 55 9.31 0.38 -37.39
N GLY A 56 8.28 0.25 -36.56
CA GLY A 56 7.73 -1.04 -36.16
C GLY A 56 6.50 -0.80 -35.31
N ARG A 57 5.32 -1.23 -35.78
CA ARG A 57 4.12 -1.33 -34.94
C ARG A 57 4.48 -2.22 -33.74
N SER A 58 4.72 -1.62 -32.58
CA SER A 58 4.76 -2.35 -31.32
C SER A 58 3.33 -2.77 -31.00
N ARG A 59 2.97 -3.98 -31.40
CA ARG A 59 1.88 -4.70 -30.73
C ARG A 59 2.41 -4.99 -29.33
N MET A 60 1.86 -4.29 -28.34
CA MET A 60 2.04 -4.64 -26.93
C MET A 60 1.51 -6.07 -26.77
N THR A 61 2.41 -7.05 -26.73
CA THR A 61 2.06 -8.42 -26.39
C THR A 61 1.51 -8.42 -24.97
N PRO A 62 0.30 -8.97 -24.72
CA PRO A 62 -0.15 -9.19 -23.36
C PRO A 62 0.87 -10.11 -22.70
N TYR A 63 1.35 -9.73 -21.51
CA TYR A 63 2.17 -10.59 -20.67
C TYR A 63 1.27 -11.74 -20.19
N CYS A 64 1.07 -12.73 -21.06
CA CYS A 64 0.49 -14.01 -20.68
C CYS A 64 1.54 -14.73 -19.83
N ALA A 65 1.37 -14.70 -18.51
CA ALA A 65 2.05 -15.62 -17.61
C ALA A 65 1.42 -17.01 -17.78
N GLU A 66 1.72 -17.68 -18.89
CA GLU A 66 1.51 -19.12 -19.03
C GLU A 66 2.79 -19.85 -18.61
N ASN A 67 2.67 -20.54 -17.48
CA ASN A 67 3.53 -21.56 -16.88
C ASN A 67 4.81 -21.99 -17.62
N SER A 68 5.97 -21.66 -17.05
CA SER A 68 7.15 -22.54 -17.03
C SER A 68 8.04 -22.23 -15.83
N GLY A 69 8.57 -23.27 -15.17
CA GLY A 69 9.08 -23.22 -13.81
C GLY A 69 10.38 -22.44 -13.56
N LYS A 70 10.57 -22.11 -12.28
CA LYS A 70 11.82 -21.68 -11.64
C LYS A 70 12.52 -20.43 -12.18
N GLU A 71 11.75 -19.38 -12.46
CA GLU A 71 12.25 -18.00 -12.42
C GLU A 71 11.44 -17.22 -11.38
N ALA A 72 12.12 -16.47 -10.51
CA ALA A 72 11.48 -15.69 -9.46
C ALA A 72 10.64 -14.57 -10.10
N SER A 73 9.35 -14.86 -10.34
CA SER A 73 8.38 -13.87 -10.80
C SER A 73 8.42 -12.66 -9.87
N MET A 74 8.78 -11.50 -10.45
CA MET A 74 8.88 -10.22 -9.77
C MET A 74 7.63 -9.95 -8.91
N PRO A 75 7.78 -9.47 -7.65
CA PRO A 75 6.66 -9.09 -6.81
C PRO A 75 5.75 -8.06 -7.50
N LYS A 76 4.44 -8.20 -7.29
CA LYS A 76 3.40 -7.47 -8.04
C LYS A 76 3.58 -5.95 -7.92
N GLN A 77 3.95 -5.46 -6.75
CA GLN A 77 4.20 -4.05 -6.48
C GLN A 77 5.34 -3.43 -7.32
N TYR A 78 6.18 -4.24 -7.96
CA TYR A 78 7.25 -3.75 -8.84
C TYR A 78 6.95 -3.93 -10.32
N LEU A 79 5.81 -4.55 -10.66
CA LEU A 79 5.38 -4.63 -12.05
C LEU A 79 5.12 -3.22 -12.60
N PRO A 80 5.40 -2.99 -13.90
CA PRO A 80 5.10 -1.72 -14.54
C PRO A 80 3.58 -1.56 -14.70
N LEU A 81 3.07 -0.43 -14.24
CA LEU A 81 1.76 0.13 -14.55
C LEU A 81 2.02 1.40 -15.36
N LEU A 82 1.55 1.45 -16.62
CA LEU A 82 1.85 2.57 -17.55
C LEU A 82 3.35 2.97 -17.60
N GLY A 83 4.24 1.98 -17.53
CA GLY A 83 5.70 2.19 -17.61
C GLY A 83 6.39 2.55 -16.28
N GLN A 84 5.65 2.68 -15.17
CA GLN A 84 6.19 2.97 -13.84
C GLN A 84 5.89 1.83 -12.86
N PRO A 85 6.82 1.42 -11.99
CA PRO A 85 6.53 0.42 -10.97
C PRO A 85 5.35 0.83 -10.08
N ILE A 86 4.41 -0.09 -9.84
CA ILE A 86 3.18 0.15 -9.06
C ILE A 86 3.47 0.85 -7.71
N ALA A 87 4.48 0.39 -7.00
CA ALA A 87 4.87 0.94 -5.69
C ALA A 87 5.22 2.44 -5.75
N LEU A 88 5.74 2.93 -6.88
CA LEU A 88 6.13 4.34 -6.98
C LEU A 88 4.92 5.27 -7.07
N TYR A 89 3.75 4.81 -7.53
CA TYR A 89 2.55 5.66 -7.59
C TYR A 89 2.08 6.10 -6.20
N SER A 90 2.03 5.17 -5.26
CA SER A 90 1.71 5.51 -3.86
C SER A 90 2.82 6.35 -3.23
N LEU A 91 4.10 6.01 -3.44
CA LEU A 91 5.24 6.83 -3.00
C LEU A 91 5.11 8.29 -3.43
N TYR A 92 4.86 8.54 -4.72
CA TYR A 92 4.71 9.90 -5.23
C TYR A 92 3.49 10.61 -4.63
N THR A 93 2.35 9.93 -4.54
CA THR A 93 1.13 10.51 -3.95
C THR A 93 1.37 10.96 -2.51
N PHE A 94 1.99 10.10 -1.68
CA PHE A 94 2.31 10.45 -0.30
C PHE A 94 3.36 11.55 -0.19
N SER A 95 4.38 11.54 -1.06
CA SER A 95 5.44 12.55 -1.04
C SER A 95 4.98 13.98 -1.35
N GLN A 96 3.79 14.14 -1.92
CA GLN A 96 3.20 15.44 -2.24
C GLN A 96 2.44 16.06 -1.06
N LEU A 97 2.17 15.29 -0.01
CA LEU A 97 1.42 15.75 1.15
C LEU A 97 2.34 16.48 2.13
N ILE A 98 2.02 17.75 2.42
CA ILE A 98 2.79 18.58 3.38
C ILE A 98 2.81 17.98 4.79
N GLN A 99 1.78 17.21 5.11
CA GLN A 99 1.67 16.52 6.38
C GLN A 99 2.73 15.42 6.47
N VAL A 100 3.12 14.80 5.33
CA VAL A 100 4.06 13.68 5.31
C VAL A 100 5.51 14.15 5.45
N LYS A 101 6.17 13.79 6.56
CA LYS A 101 7.55 14.24 6.87
C LYS A 101 8.62 13.24 6.50
N GLU A 102 8.28 11.97 6.59
CA GLU A 102 9.15 10.88 6.20
C GLU A 102 8.32 9.73 5.63
N ILE A 103 9.01 8.89 4.89
CA ILE A 103 8.51 7.69 4.27
C ILE A 103 9.47 6.56 4.61
N ILE A 104 8.97 5.51 5.23
CA ILE A 104 9.71 4.26 5.42
C ILE A 104 9.21 3.23 4.41
N VAL A 105 10.12 2.84 3.52
CA VAL A 105 9.90 1.74 2.57
C VAL A 105 10.38 0.45 3.19
N VAL A 106 9.46 -0.46 3.50
CA VAL A 106 9.80 -1.81 3.97
C VAL A 106 9.94 -2.73 2.77
N CYS A 107 11.17 -3.00 2.33
CA CYS A 107 11.43 -3.80 1.13
C CYS A 107 12.68 -4.66 1.26
N ASP A 108 12.70 -5.77 0.53
CA ASP A 108 13.93 -6.55 0.35
C ASP A 108 15.01 -5.67 -0.30
N PRO A 109 16.27 -5.68 0.19
CA PRO A 109 17.34 -4.85 -0.33
C PRO A 109 17.56 -4.96 -1.85
N SER A 110 17.24 -6.10 -2.46
CA SER A 110 17.35 -6.29 -3.92
C SER A 110 16.42 -5.40 -4.75
N TYR A 111 15.39 -4.81 -4.14
CA TYR A 111 14.46 -3.87 -4.79
C TYR A 111 14.67 -2.42 -4.37
N LYS A 112 15.67 -2.13 -3.53
CA LYS A 112 15.90 -0.79 -2.99
C LYS A 112 16.17 0.23 -4.11
N ASP A 113 16.89 -0.17 -5.16
CA ASP A 113 17.27 0.67 -6.30
C ASP A 113 16.06 1.32 -7.00
N ILE A 114 14.91 0.64 -7.00
CA ILE A 114 13.65 1.17 -7.56
C ILE A 114 13.26 2.50 -6.89
N PHE A 115 13.46 2.57 -5.57
CA PHE A 115 13.13 3.75 -4.77
C PHE A 115 14.30 4.75 -4.72
N GLU A 116 15.54 4.27 -4.73
CA GLU A 116 16.70 5.17 -4.72
C GLU A 116 16.79 6.03 -5.99
N GLY A 117 16.32 5.54 -7.14
CA GLY A 117 16.16 6.33 -8.37
C GLY A 117 15.15 7.49 -8.28
N THR A 118 14.39 7.58 -7.18
CA THR A 118 13.49 8.71 -6.88
C THR A 118 14.13 9.77 -5.99
N LYS A 119 15.28 9.47 -5.36
CA LYS A 119 16.02 10.43 -4.51
C LYS A 119 16.36 11.68 -5.33
N GLY A 120 16.08 12.85 -4.75
CA GLY A 120 16.24 14.15 -5.41
C GLY A 120 15.03 14.64 -6.22
N LYS A 121 14.03 13.79 -6.49
CA LYS A 121 12.73 14.21 -7.04
C LYS A 121 11.69 14.45 -5.95
N LEU A 122 11.92 13.89 -4.76
CA LEU A 122 11.03 13.95 -3.62
C LEU A 122 11.50 15.01 -2.63
N CYS A 123 10.55 15.77 -2.06
CA CYS A 123 10.81 16.75 -1.00
C CYS A 123 10.73 16.15 0.41
N VAL A 124 10.53 14.84 0.51
CA VAL A 124 10.32 14.09 1.75
C VAL A 124 11.46 13.09 1.94
N GLU A 125 11.86 12.86 3.19
CA GLU A 125 12.89 11.87 3.51
C GLU A 125 12.37 10.45 3.24
N VAL A 126 13.18 9.62 2.56
CA VAL A 126 12.88 8.21 2.34
C VAL A 126 13.91 7.35 3.07
N LYS A 127 13.45 6.62 4.09
CA LYS A 127 14.20 5.62 4.84
C LYS A 127 13.78 4.21 4.42
N PHE A 128 14.55 3.21 4.84
CA PHE A 128 14.32 1.82 4.49
C PHE A 128 14.37 0.95 5.73
N ALA A 129 13.52 -0.07 5.76
CA ALA A 129 13.54 -1.12 6.76
C ALA A 129 13.43 -2.50 6.10
N LEU A 130 13.90 -3.54 6.80
CA LEU A 130 13.85 -4.91 6.29
C LEU A 130 12.45 -5.51 6.45
N PRO A 131 11.96 -6.28 5.48
CA PRO A 131 10.71 -7.00 5.63
C PRO A 131 10.86 -8.11 6.66
N GLY A 132 9.78 -8.38 7.38
CA GLY A 132 9.70 -9.51 8.29
C GLY A 132 9.13 -10.76 7.60
N LYS A 133 8.94 -11.83 8.38
CA LYS A 133 8.40 -13.11 7.87
C LYS A 133 6.94 -12.95 7.45
N GLU A 134 6.18 -12.22 8.25
CA GLU A 134 4.80 -11.87 8.00
C GLU A 134 4.63 -10.38 7.68
N ARG A 135 3.40 -10.00 7.29
CA ARG A 135 3.07 -8.61 6.99
C ARG A 135 3.21 -7.73 8.23
N GLN A 136 2.72 -8.18 9.38
CA GLN A 136 2.82 -7.46 10.65
C GLN A 136 4.26 -7.29 11.13
N ASP A 137 5.13 -8.28 10.90
CA ASP A 137 6.56 -8.17 11.23
C ASP A 137 7.21 -7.07 10.38
N SER A 138 6.80 -6.95 9.11
CA SER A 138 7.25 -5.89 8.21
C SER A 138 6.78 -4.52 8.68
N VAL A 139 5.52 -4.41 9.12
CA VAL A 139 4.99 -3.17 9.73
C VAL A 139 5.73 -2.83 11.02
N TYR A 140 6.04 -3.81 11.86
CA TYR A 140 6.83 -3.60 13.08
C TYR A 140 8.24 -3.10 12.75
N SER A 141 8.95 -3.72 11.79
CA SER A 141 10.24 -3.23 11.32
C SER A 141 10.17 -1.78 10.82
N GLY A 142 9.11 -1.44 10.09
CA GLY A 142 8.85 -0.06 9.66
C GLY A 142 8.65 0.88 10.84
N LEU A 143 7.83 0.48 11.83
CA LEU A 143 7.55 1.23 13.05
C LEU A 143 8.81 1.54 13.88
N GLN A 144 9.80 0.66 13.87
CA GLN A 144 11.07 0.88 14.58
C GLN A 144 11.98 1.90 13.90
N ALA A 145 11.78 2.20 12.61
CA ALA A 145 12.55 3.18 11.85
C ALA A 145 11.93 4.60 11.89
N VAL A 146 10.78 4.74 12.54
CA VAL A 146 10.00 5.98 12.64
C VAL A 146 10.67 6.98 13.55
N ASP A 147 10.66 8.24 13.16
CA ASP A 147 11.07 9.34 14.01
C ASP A 147 10.20 9.41 15.27
N SER A 148 10.84 9.47 16.44
CA SER A 148 10.15 9.52 17.73
C SER A 148 9.22 10.73 17.91
N SER A 149 9.38 11.78 17.13
CA SER A 149 8.52 12.97 17.13
C SER A 149 7.25 12.82 16.26
N SER A 150 7.13 11.73 15.52
CA SER A 150 5.93 11.46 14.71
C SER A 150 4.70 11.28 15.59
N GLU A 151 3.59 11.93 15.22
CA GLU A 151 2.34 11.89 15.98
C GLU A 151 1.36 10.83 15.46
N LEU A 152 1.48 10.47 14.17
CA LEU A 152 0.69 9.44 13.50
C LEU A 152 1.57 8.59 12.59
N VAL A 153 1.23 7.30 12.52
CA VAL A 153 1.78 6.32 11.59
C VAL A 153 0.72 6.02 10.54
N CYS A 154 1.04 6.14 9.25
CA CYS A 154 0.12 5.81 8.16
C CYS A 154 0.66 4.63 7.35
N ILE A 155 0.05 3.46 7.52
CA ILE A 155 0.43 2.21 6.88
C ILE A 155 -0.34 2.06 5.56
N HIS A 156 0.37 1.90 4.45
CA HIS A 156 -0.21 1.77 3.13
C HIS A 156 0.33 0.56 2.36
N ASP A 157 -0.55 -0.09 1.60
CA ASP A 157 -0.17 -1.19 0.73
C ASP A 157 0.39 -0.59 -0.57
N SER A 158 1.67 -0.81 -0.86
CA SER A 158 2.28 -0.35 -2.12
C SER A 158 1.58 -0.85 -3.39
N ALA A 159 0.83 -1.95 -3.29
CA ALA A 159 -0.01 -2.49 -4.37
C ALA A 159 -1.34 -1.73 -4.59
N ARG A 160 -1.60 -0.64 -3.85
CA ARG A 160 -2.72 0.28 -4.10
C ARG A 160 -2.20 1.60 -4.72
N PRO A 161 -1.99 1.64 -6.05
CA PRO A 161 -1.39 2.80 -6.71
C PRO A 161 -2.35 3.98 -6.87
N LEU A 162 -3.66 3.79 -6.64
CA LEU A 162 -4.72 4.75 -6.97
C LEU A 162 -5.33 5.45 -5.74
N VAL A 163 -4.63 5.40 -4.61
CA VAL A 163 -5.02 6.19 -3.44
C VAL A 163 -4.96 7.68 -3.79
N SER A 164 -5.98 8.45 -3.40
CA SER A 164 -6.02 9.90 -3.66
C SER A 164 -5.47 10.69 -2.48
N THR A 165 -4.88 11.86 -2.73
CA THR A 165 -4.47 12.78 -1.65
C THR A 165 -5.62 13.15 -0.74
N GLY A 166 -6.81 13.41 -1.30
CA GLY A 166 -8.01 13.73 -0.53
C GLY A 166 -8.47 12.62 0.41
N ASP A 167 -8.37 11.34 0.01
CA ASP A 167 -8.70 10.23 0.90
C ASP A 167 -7.64 10.04 1.99
N ILE A 168 -6.36 10.27 1.67
CA ILE A 168 -5.27 10.25 2.66
C ILE A 168 -5.50 11.34 3.71
N GLU A 169 -5.82 12.58 3.30
CA GLU A 169 -6.05 13.69 4.23
C GLU A 169 -7.25 13.44 5.17
N LYS A 170 -8.33 12.84 4.66
CA LYS A 170 -9.48 12.45 5.49
C LYS A 170 -9.09 11.44 6.56
N VAL A 171 -8.43 10.34 6.18
CA VAL A 171 -8.08 9.29 7.14
C VAL A 171 -7.00 9.75 8.12
N LEU A 172 -6.11 10.66 7.71
CA LEU A 172 -5.18 11.32 8.64
C LEU A 172 -5.91 12.15 9.69
N LYS A 173 -6.89 12.96 9.27
CA LYS A 173 -7.72 13.75 10.19
C LYS A 173 -8.49 12.86 11.16
N ASP A 174 -9.11 11.79 10.67
CA ASP A 174 -9.87 10.87 11.52
C ASP A 174 -8.96 10.08 12.47
N GLY A 175 -7.76 9.68 12.02
CA GLY A 175 -6.76 9.02 12.86
C GLY A 175 -6.21 9.94 13.95
N TRP A 176 -6.04 11.24 13.65
CA TRP A 176 -5.69 12.25 14.64
C TRP A 176 -6.73 12.35 15.77
N LEU A 177 -8.01 12.48 15.37
CA LEU A 177 -9.14 12.68 16.29
C LEU A 177 -9.44 11.43 17.13
N ASN A 178 -9.43 10.25 16.51
CA ASN A 178 -9.87 9.00 17.14
C ASN A 178 -8.70 8.14 17.66
N GLY A 179 -7.46 8.48 17.33
CA GLY A 179 -6.26 7.70 17.66
C GLY A 179 -5.98 6.55 16.69
N ALA A 180 -7.00 6.00 16.05
CA ALA A 180 -6.89 5.03 14.97
C ALA A 180 -8.02 5.22 13.94
N ALA A 181 -7.68 5.21 12.66
CA ALA A 181 -8.62 5.24 11.56
C ALA A 181 -8.12 4.40 10.37
N VAL A 182 -9.05 3.93 9.55
CA VAL A 182 -8.76 3.10 8.36
C VAL A 182 -9.65 3.50 7.21
N LEU A 183 -9.10 3.54 5.99
CA LEU A 183 -9.96 3.64 4.81
C LEU A 183 -10.78 2.37 4.62
N GLY A 184 -12.05 2.53 4.28
CA GLY A 184 -12.90 1.43 3.87
C GLY A 184 -14.01 1.89 2.95
N VAL A 185 -14.64 0.93 2.27
CA VAL A 185 -15.86 1.18 1.48
C VAL A 185 -16.98 0.23 1.88
N PRO A 186 -18.26 0.64 1.84
CA PRO A 186 -19.36 -0.26 2.14
C PRO A 186 -19.38 -1.45 1.17
N VAL A 187 -19.71 -2.65 1.66
CA VAL A 187 -19.80 -3.83 0.80
C VAL A 187 -21.01 -3.74 -0.13
N LYS A 188 -20.77 -3.89 -1.44
CA LYS A 188 -21.83 -3.91 -2.47
C LYS A 188 -22.43 -5.31 -2.68
N ALA A 189 -21.60 -6.34 -2.60
CA ALA A 189 -22.01 -7.72 -2.81
C ALA A 189 -22.91 -8.23 -1.67
N THR A 190 -23.78 -9.19 -1.97
CA THR A 190 -24.48 -9.93 -0.91
C THR A 190 -23.51 -10.95 -0.32
N ILE A 191 -23.20 -10.82 0.98
CA ILE A 191 -22.27 -11.73 1.67
C ILE A 191 -23.03 -12.83 2.38
N LYS A 192 -22.61 -14.08 2.15
CA LYS A 192 -23.13 -15.28 2.80
C LYS A 192 -22.07 -15.84 3.74
N GLU A 193 -22.49 -16.20 4.94
CA GLU A 193 -21.70 -17.09 5.81
C GLU A 193 -21.98 -18.53 5.39
N ALA A 194 -20.93 -19.32 5.16
CA ALA A 194 -21.04 -20.72 4.77
C ALA A 194 -20.34 -21.63 5.81
N ASN A 195 -20.83 -22.86 5.95
CA ASN A 195 -20.18 -23.86 6.82
C ASN A 195 -19.02 -24.56 6.10
N SER A 196 -18.34 -25.48 6.79
CA SER A 196 -17.20 -26.25 6.25
C SER A 196 -17.54 -27.13 5.05
N GLN A 197 -18.82 -27.38 4.79
CA GLN A 197 -19.33 -28.14 3.64
C GLN A 197 -19.82 -27.23 2.49
N SER A 198 -19.56 -25.93 2.56
CA SER A 198 -19.98 -24.92 1.56
C SER A 198 -21.50 -24.71 1.44
N PHE A 199 -22.27 -25.08 2.47
CA PHE A 199 -23.69 -24.73 2.54
C PHE A 199 -23.88 -23.36 3.19
N VAL A 200 -24.83 -22.58 2.67
CA VAL A 200 -25.19 -21.27 3.22
C VAL A 200 -25.79 -21.44 4.61
N VAL A 201 -25.18 -20.78 5.61
CA VAL A 201 -25.67 -20.70 6.99
C VAL A 201 -26.61 -19.51 7.14
N ARG A 202 -26.17 -18.32 6.71
CA ARG A 202 -26.98 -17.10 6.74
C ARG A 202 -26.47 -16.04 5.77
N THR A 203 -27.30 -15.03 5.55
CA THR A 203 -26.91 -13.79 4.86
C THR A 203 -26.51 -12.77 5.90
N LEU A 204 -25.34 -12.15 5.75
CA LEU A 204 -24.92 -11.06 6.62
C LEU A 204 -25.61 -9.74 6.20
N ASP A 205 -25.92 -8.87 7.16
CA ASP A 205 -26.46 -7.54 6.85
C ASP A 205 -25.37 -6.66 6.23
N ARG A 206 -25.40 -6.51 4.90
CA ARG A 206 -24.41 -5.72 4.17
C ARG A 206 -24.32 -4.26 4.64
N LYS A 207 -25.35 -3.72 5.30
CA LYS A 207 -25.34 -2.32 5.80
C LYS A 207 -24.29 -2.10 6.88
N THR A 208 -23.85 -3.16 7.55
CA THR A 208 -22.82 -3.10 8.60
C THR A 208 -21.47 -3.63 8.14
N LEU A 209 -21.33 -4.01 6.87
CA LEU A 209 -20.11 -4.61 6.35
C LEU A 209 -19.33 -3.62 5.49
N TRP A 210 -18.02 -3.60 5.73
CA TRP A 210 -17.09 -2.72 5.04
C TRP A 210 -15.91 -3.54 4.50
N GLU A 211 -15.48 -3.22 3.29
CA GLU A 211 -14.23 -3.70 2.72
C GLU A 211 -13.10 -2.78 3.17
N MET A 212 -12.20 -3.32 3.98
CA MET A 212 -11.06 -2.56 4.50
C MET A 212 -10.03 -2.31 3.40
N GLN A 213 -9.55 -1.08 3.36
CA GLN A 213 -8.51 -0.62 2.46
C GLN A 213 -7.31 -0.11 3.27
N THR A 214 -6.33 0.42 2.54
CA THR A 214 -5.26 1.22 3.10
C THR A 214 -5.29 2.59 2.38
N PRO A 215 -4.95 3.68 3.09
CA PRO A 215 -4.12 3.71 4.28
C PRO A 215 -4.85 3.44 5.61
N GLN A 216 -4.07 3.00 6.61
CA GLN A 216 -4.50 2.82 7.99
C GLN A 216 -3.63 3.73 8.87
N VAL A 217 -4.27 4.62 9.63
CA VAL A 217 -3.63 5.69 10.41
C VAL A 217 -3.79 5.41 11.89
N ILE A 218 -2.67 5.29 12.61
CA ILE A 218 -2.66 4.89 14.02
C ILE A 218 -1.64 5.75 14.78
N LYS A 219 -1.96 6.18 16.01
CA LYS A 219 -0.97 6.82 16.89
C LYS A 219 0.19 5.86 17.20
N PRO A 220 1.46 6.28 17.10
CA PRO A 220 2.60 5.38 17.29
C PRO A 220 2.59 4.66 18.64
N ASP A 221 2.28 5.36 19.72
CA ASP A 221 2.22 4.75 21.05
C ASP A 221 1.12 3.70 21.18
N LEU A 222 -0.01 3.90 20.49
CA LEU A 222 -1.10 2.93 20.44
C LEU A 222 -0.65 1.67 19.68
N LEU A 223 -0.01 1.87 18.52
CA LEU A 223 0.49 0.76 17.70
C LEU A 223 1.59 -0.03 18.42
N LYS A 224 2.54 0.65 19.08
CA LYS A 224 3.60 0.02 19.90
C LYS A 224 3.01 -0.86 21.00
N LYS A 225 2.08 -0.33 21.79
CA LYS A 225 1.37 -1.10 22.84
C LYS A 225 0.66 -2.32 22.27
N GLY A 226 0.08 -2.19 21.09
CA GLY A 226 -0.62 -3.29 20.42
C GLY A 226 0.34 -4.41 20.03
N PHE A 227 1.48 -4.07 19.41
CA PHE A 227 2.52 -5.04 19.10
C PHE A 227 3.09 -5.72 20.36
N GLU A 228 3.30 -4.97 21.45
CA GLU A 228 3.74 -5.53 22.73
C GLU A 228 2.73 -6.54 23.31
N LEU A 229 1.43 -6.25 23.20
CA LEU A 229 0.37 -7.14 23.66
C LEU A 229 0.31 -8.43 22.82
N VAL A 230 0.28 -8.27 21.50
CA VAL A 230 0.22 -9.39 20.55
C VAL A 230 1.43 -10.32 20.74
N ASN A 231 2.63 -9.75 20.80
CA ASN A 231 3.87 -10.53 20.94
C ASN A 231 3.94 -11.28 22.28
N ARG A 232 3.44 -10.67 23.36
CA ARG A 232 3.40 -11.29 24.69
C ARG A 232 2.35 -12.39 24.79
N GLY A 233 1.20 -12.19 24.16
CA GLY A 233 0.05 -13.09 24.22
C GLY A 233 0.07 -14.19 23.16
N GLY A 234 0.94 -14.12 22.15
CA GLY A 234 0.91 -15.01 20.99
C GLY A 234 -0.41 -14.91 20.22
N LEU A 235 -1.01 -13.72 20.18
CA LEU A 235 -2.33 -13.49 19.59
C LEU A 235 -2.26 -13.53 18.06
N GLU A 236 -3.31 -14.06 17.43
CA GLU A 236 -3.45 -14.00 15.98
C GLU A 236 -3.82 -12.58 15.53
N VAL A 237 -3.15 -12.11 14.48
CA VAL A 237 -3.34 -10.78 13.88
C VAL A 237 -3.70 -10.99 12.41
N THR A 238 -4.88 -10.54 12.01
CA THR A 238 -5.42 -10.73 10.65
C THR A 238 -5.16 -9.53 9.74
N ASP A 239 -5.03 -8.33 10.31
CA ASP A 239 -4.60 -7.07 9.67
C ASP A 239 -3.97 -6.10 10.70
N ASP A 240 -3.47 -4.92 10.29
CA ASP A 240 -2.85 -4.00 11.27
C ASP A 240 -3.85 -3.37 12.23
N VAL A 241 -5.11 -3.26 11.82
CA VAL A 241 -6.18 -2.73 12.66
C VAL A 241 -6.51 -3.70 13.80
N SER A 242 -6.45 -5.01 13.56
CA SER A 242 -6.68 -6.03 14.58
C SER A 242 -5.70 -5.94 15.74
N ILE A 243 -4.48 -5.39 15.52
CA ILE A 243 -3.52 -5.07 16.59
C ILE A 243 -4.11 -4.04 17.56
N VAL A 244 -4.81 -3.04 17.04
CA VAL A 244 -5.49 -1.99 17.81
C VAL A 244 -6.78 -2.53 18.46
N GLU A 245 -7.51 -3.40 17.77
CA GLU A 245 -8.71 -4.05 18.31
C GLU A 245 -8.41 -4.92 19.52
N HIS A 246 -7.25 -5.60 19.56
CA HIS A 246 -6.79 -6.36 20.72
C HIS A 246 -6.58 -5.48 21.96
N LEU A 247 -6.31 -4.19 21.77
CA LEU A 247 -6.25 -3.20 22.85
C LEU A 247 -7.63 -2.70 23.29
N LYS A 248 -8.71 -3.16 22.64
CA LYS A 248 -10.09 -2.67 22.80
C LYS A 248 -10.24 -1.18 22.48
N HIS A 249 -9.32 -0.63 21.69
CA HIS A 249 -9.39 0.76 21.23
C HIS A 249 -10.26 0.82 19.96
N PRO A 250 -11.24 1.75 19.87
CA PRO A 250 -12.11 1.84 18.71
C PRO A 250 -11.32 2.34 17.49
N VAL A 251 -11.58 1.74 16.33
CA VAL A 251 -10.98 2.15 15.06
C VAL A 251 -12.06 2.78 14.20
N TYR A 252 -11.82 4.02 13.77
CA TYR A 252 -12.77 4.76 12.94
C TYR A 252 -12.65 4.34 11.47
N ILE A 253 -13.76 4.05 10.79
CA ILE A 253 -13.76 3.77 9.36
C ILE A 253 -14.01 5.07 8.61
N THR A 254 -12.99 5.54 7.90
CA THR A 254 -13.09 6.68 6.97
C THR A 254 -13.54 6.16 5.62
N GLU A 255 -14.63 6.71 5.08
CA GLU A 255 -15.11 6.30 3.76
C GLU A 255 -14.11 6.71 2.66
N GLY A 256 -13.61 5.71 1.94
CA GLY A 256 -12.68 5.86 0.82
C GLY A 256 -13.35 5.68 -0.54
N SER A 257 -12.53 5.47 -1.58
CA SER A 257 -13.00 5.25 -2.95
C SER A 257 -12.92 3.79 -3.37
N TYR A 258 -13.92 3.33 -4.13
CA TYR A 258 -13.86 2.03 -4.81
C TYR A 258 -12.75 1.96 -5.87
N THR A 259 -12.23 3.10 -6.33
CA THR A 259 -11.10 3.15 -7.26
C THR A 259 -9.75 2.88 -6.59
N ASN A 260 -9.68 2.91 -5.25
CA ASN A 260 -8.47 2.58 -4.47
C ASN A 260 -8.26 1.06 -4.41
N ILE A 261 -8.25 0.42 -5.57
CA ILE A 261 -8.12 -1.04 -5.71
C ILE A 261 -6.71 -1.50 -5.32
N LYS A 262 -6.62 -2.72 -4.80
CA LYS A 262 -5.35 -3.41 -4.62
C LYS A 262 -5.06 -4.24 -5.87
N VAL A 263 -3.94 -3.97 -6.53
CA VAL A 263 -3.50 -4.76 -7.69
C VAL A 263 -2.98 -6.10 -7.21
N THR A 264 -3.78 -7.15 -7.41
CA THR A 264 -3.44 -8.51 -7.02
C THR A 264 -3.43 -9.48 -8.20
N THR A 265 -4.09 -9.14 -9.30
CA THR A 265 -4.22 -9.97 -10.50
C THR A 265 -3.85 -9.18 -11.75
N PRO A 266 -3.58 -9.85 -12.88
CA PRO A 266 -3.44 -9.17 -14.17
C PRO A 266 -4.68 -8.33 -14.56
N ASP A 267 -5.88 -8.80 -14.23
CA ASP A 267 -7.12 -8.07 -14.48
C ASP A 267 -7.19 -6.77 -13.66
N ASP A 268 -6.70 -6.79 -12.41
CA ASP A 268 -6.61 -5.57 -11.58
C ASP A 268 -5.64 -4.55 -12.19
N LEU A 269 -4.57 -5.01 -12.86
CA LEU A 269 -3.61 -4.12 -13.52
C LEU A 269 -4.27 -3.40 -14.70
N LEU A 270 -5.00 -4.14 -15.55
CA LEU A 270 -5.78 -3.56 -16.65
C LEU A 270 -6.83 -2.57 -16.13
N LEU A 271 -7.52 -2.92 -15.04
CA LEU A 271 -8.48 -2.03 -14.41
C LEU A 271 -7.80 -0.74 -13.91
N ALA A 272 -6.64 -0.85 -13.26
CA ALA A 272 -5.89 0.30 -12.78
C ALA A 272 -5.48 1.24 -13.93
N GLU A 273 -4.95 0.70 -15.04
CA GLU A 273 -4.60 1.48 -16.24
C GLU A 273 -5.78 2.26 -16.79
N ARG A 274 -6.96 1.62 -16.85
CA ARG A 274 -8.19 2.25 -17.34
C ARG A 274 -8.68 3.35 -16.42
N ILE A 275 -8.67 3.14 -15.10
CA ILE A 275 -9.03 4.18 -14.13
C ILE A 275 -8.12 5.41 -14.29
N MET A 276 -6.81 5.18 -14.40
CA MET A 276 -5.83 6.27 -14.58
C MET A 276 -6.04 7.02 -15.89
N SER A 277 -6.27 6.31 -16.99
CA SER A 277 -6.46 6.92 -18.30
C SER A 277 -7.74 7.77 -18.38
N LEU A 278 -8.78 7.43 -17.63
CA LEU A 278 -10.01 8.24 -17.55
C LEU A 278 -9.80 9.53 -16.76
N SER A 279 -8.96 9.49 -15.73
CA SER A 279 -8.66 10.68 -14.91
C SER A 279 -7.81 11.73 -15.65
N THR A 280 -7.02 11.32 -16.64
CA THR A 280 -6.22 12.23 -17.49
C THR A 280 -6.99 12.78 -18.69
N GLY A 281 -8.14 12.19 -19.03
CA GLY A 281 -8.95 12.53 -20.20
C GLY A 281 -10.00 13.63 -20.01
N VAL A 282 -10.06 14.30 -18.85
CA VAL A 282 -11.00 15.42 -18.58
C VAL A 282 -10.38 16.79 -18.94
N SER A 283 -9.27 16.80 -19.67
CA SER A 283 -8.63 18.02 -20.17
C SER A 283 -8.27 17.85 -21.64
N SER A 284 -9.28 17.80 -22.50
CA SER A 284 -9.16 17.98 -23.95
C SER A 284 -10.30 18.83 -24.45
#